data_AF-A0A101HTE7-F1
#
_entry.id   AF-A0A101HTE7-F1
#
_cell.length_a   1.000
_cell.length_b   1.000
_cell.length_c   1.000
_cell.angle_alpha   90.00
_cell.angle_beta   90.00
_cell.angle_gamma   90.00
#
_symmetry.space_group_name_H-M   'P 1'
#
loop_
_entity.id
_entity.type
_entity.pdbx_description
1 polymer ?
#
loop_
_entity_poly.entity_id
_entity_poly.type
_entity_poly.pdbx_seq_one_letter_code
_entity_poly.pdbx_strand_id
1 'polypeptide(L)' 'EKGQAVVTSGLSSIYPKGVPVGEITDIQAESSGLFESAIIRPYTDFNRLEAVLIVKKVLPEAVSTSEGG' A
#
# COMPACT_ATOMS: atom_id res chain seq x y z
N GLU A 1 -3.50 6.75 12.13
CA GLU A 1 -4.58 7.69 12.49
C GLU A 1 -5.23 8.29 11.25
N LYS A 2 -6.42 8.86 11.40
CA LYS A 2 -7.12 9.57 10.32
C LYS A 2 -6.22 10.66 9.74
N GLY A 3 -6.20 10.80 8.42
CA GLY A 3 -5.32 11.74 7.73
C GLY A 3 -4.00 11.15 7.24
N GLN A 4 -3.65 9.92 7.66
CA GLN A 4 -2.41 9.29 7.23
C GLN A 4 -2.51 8.72 5.82
N ALA A 5 -1.42 8.88 5.06
CA ALA A 5 -1.25 8.29 3.75
C ALA A 5 -1.04 6.78 3.85
N VAL A 6 -1.68 6.04 2.94
CA VAL A 6 -1.54 4.61 2.77
C VAL A 6 -0.79 4.33 1.47
N VAL A 7 0.23 3.47 1.56
CA VAL A 7 1.04 3.01 0.44
C VAL A 7 1.15 1.49 0.43
N THR A 8 1.41 0.89 -0.72
CA THR A 8 1.69 -0.56 -0.82
C THR A 8 2.96 -0.92 -0.03
N SER A 9 2.92 -2.02 0.73
CA SER A 9 4.02 -2.41 1.63
C SER A 9 5.22 -3.05 0.92
N GLY A 10 5.00 -3.64 -0.26
CA GLY A 10 6.00 -4.47 -0.94
C GLY A 10 6.21 -5.86 -0.34
N LEU A 11 5.43 -6.26 0.67
CA LEU A 11 5.48 -7.61 1.26
C LEU A 11 4.82 -8.68 0.37
N SER A 12 4.03 -8.23 -0.61
CA SER A 12 3.43 -9.08 -1.61
C SER A 12 4.35 -9.19 -2.84
N SER A 13 4.38 -10.35 -3.50
CA SER A 13 5.14 -10.54 -4.74
C SER A 13 4.55 -9.83 -5.96
N ILE A 14 3.33 -9.26 -5.84
CA ILE A 14 2.60 -8.68 -6.97
C ILE A 14 2.58 -7.14 -6.99
N TYR A 15 2.73 -6.48 -5.84
CA TYR A 15 2.69 -5.01 -5.75
C TYR A 15 4.05 -4.44 -5.35
N PRO A 16 4.62 -3.50 -6.12
CA PRO A 16 5.87 -2.86 -5.72
C PRO A 16 5.65 -2.03 -4.44
N LYS A 17 6.69 -1.82 -3.65
CA LYS A 17 6.64 -1.01 -2.43
C LYS A 17 6.41 0.47 -2.78
N GLY A 18 5.62 1.16 -1.97
CA GLY A 18 5.51 2.63 -1.99
C GLY A 18 4.54 3.21 -3.02
N VAL A 19 3.70 2.41 -3.66
CA VAL A 19 2.63 2.92 -4.54
C VAL A 19 1.56 3.60 -3.67
N PRO A 20 1.24 4.88 -3.91
CA PRO A 20 0.19 5.57 -3.17
C PRO A 20 -1.18 4.95 -3.42
N VAL A 21 -1.93 4.72 -2.34
CA VAL A 21 -3.30 4.18 -2.40
C VAL A 21 -4.30 5.29 -2.08
N GLY A 22 -4.13 5.95 -0.94
CA GLY A 22 -5.11 6.92 -0.44
C GLY A 22 -4.80 7.42 0.96
N GLU A 23 -5.83 7.95 1.62
CA GLU A 23 -5.76 8.51 2.96
C GLU A 23 -6.80 7.86 3.89
N ILE A 24 -6.43 7.59 5.15
CA ILE A 24 -7.34 7.02 6.14
C ILE A 24 -8.42 8.04 6.51
N THR A 25 -9.69 7.68 6.29
CA THR A 25 -10.85 8.50 6.68
C THR A 25 -11.48 8.07 8.00
N ASP A 26 -11.34 6.79 8.36
CA ASP A 26 -11.92 6.22 9.58
C ASP A 26 -11.15 4.96 10.01
N ILE A 27 -11.19 4.63 11.31
CA ILE A 27 -10.58 3.43 11.90
C ILE A 27 -11.60 2.79 12.84
N GLN A 28 -11.83 1.49 12.67
CA GLN A 28 -12.80 0.72 13.44
C GLN A 28 -12.10 -0.48 14.08
N ALA A 29 -12.20 -0.60 15.39
CA ALA A 29 -11.79 -1.80 16.09
C ALA A 29 -12.79 -2.93 15.81
N GLU A 30 -12.30 -4.12 15.51
CA GLU A 30 -13.16 -5.29 15.39
C GLU A 30 -13.68 -5.75 16.76
N SER A 31 -14.78 -6.50 16.76
CA SER A 31 -15.44 -6.94 18.00
C SER A 31 -14.54 -7.77 18.94
N SER A 32 -13.53 -8.44 18.39
CA SER A 32 -12.53 -9.20 19.15
C SER A 32 -11.46 -8.32 19.81
N GLY A 33 -11.29 -7.07 19.36
CA GLY A 33 -10.22 -6.17 19.78
C GLY A 33 -8.81 -6.56 19.30
N LEU A 34 -8.66 -7.66 18.56
CA LEU A 34 -7.36 -8.13 18.05
C LEU A 34 -6.94 -7.42 16.77
N PHE A 35 -7.90 -6.91 16.01
CA PHE A 35 -7.68 -6.29 14.72
C PHE A 35 -8.39 -4.94 14.63
N GLU A 36 -7.81 -4.06 13.82
CA GLU A 36 -8.40 -2.80 13.42
C GLU A 36 -8.55 -2.78 11.91
N SER A 37 -9.67 -2.23 11.44
CA SER A 37 -9.95 -2.00 10.03
C SER A 37 -9.95 -0.49 9.75
N ALA A 38 -9.31 -0.08 8.66
CA ALA A 38 -9.27 1.31 8.23
C ALA A 38 -10.09 1.51 6.94
N ILE A 39 -10.91 2.55 6.91
CA ILE A 39 -11.59 3.00 5.68
C ILE A 39 -10.69 4.03 5.00
N ILE A 40 -10.39 3.78 3.72
CA ILE A 40 -9.43 4.59 2.93
C ILE A 40 -10.18 5.30 1.81
N ARG A 41 -9.96 6.61 1.66
CA ARG A 41 -10.33 7.36 0.46
C ARG A 41 -9.18 7.27 -0.55
N PRO A 42 -9.40 6.72 -1.76
CA PRO A 42 -8.36 6.67 -2.77
C PRO A 42 -7.91 8.07 -3.22
N TYR A 43 -6.63 8.22 -3.57
CA TYR A 43 -6.17 9.44 -4.23
C TYR A 43 -6.62 9.53 -5.70
N THR A 44 -6.90 8.38 -6.31
CA THR A 44 -7.30 8.29 -7.72
C THR A 44 -8.81 8.42 -7.87
N ASP A 45 -9.26 9.33 -8.74
CA ASP A 45 -10.63 9.31 -9.25
C ASP A 45 -10.74 8.31 -10.41
N PHE A 46 -11.28 7.13 -10.12
CA PHE A 46 -11.44 6.05 -11.09
C PHE A 46 -12.48 6.35 -12.19
N ASN A 47 -13.29 7.40 -12.05
CA ASN A 47 -14.23 7.81 -13.10
C ASN A 47 -13.56 8.65 -14.20
N ARG A 48 -12.32 9.08 -13.99
CA ARG A 48 -11.60 9.99 -14.88
C ARG A 48 -10.20 9.50 -15.19
N LEU A 49 -10.12 8.30 -15.77
CA LEU A 49 -8.86 7.70 -16.23
C LEU A 49 -8.65 7.97 -17.72
N GLU A 50 -7.50 8.55 -18.07
CA GLU A 50 -7.06 8.72 -19.47
C GLU A 50 -6.03 7.66 -19.88
N ALA A 51 -5.16 7.26 -18.95
CA ALA A 51 -4.14 6.24 -19.15
C ALA A 51 -3.87 5.47 -17.85
N VAL A 52 -3.39 4.24 -17.98
CA VAL A 52 -3.02 3.38 -16.86
C VAL A 52 -1.67 2.72 -17.11
N LEU A 53 -0.94 2.43 -16.02
CA LEU A 53 0.31 1.68 -16.05
C LEU A 53 0.07 0.26 -15.55
N ILE A 54 0.42 -0.74 -16.37
CA ILE A 54 0.38 -2.15 -15.95
C ILE A 54 1.76 -2.56 -15.43
N VAL A 55 1.85 -2.82 -14.13
CA VAL A 55 3.06 -3.37 -13.51
C VAL A 55 3.04 -4.89 -13.67
N LYS A 56 3.93 -5.42 -14.52
CA LYS A 56 3.96 -6.86 -14.86
C LYS A 56 4.80 -7.71 -13.90
N LYS A 57 5.85 -7.12 -13.31
CA LYS A 57 6.77 -7.83 -12.43
C LYS A 57 7.39 -6.86 -11.43
N VAL A 58 7.37 -7.25 -10.15
CA VAL A 58 8.19 -6.62 -9.11
C VAL A 58 9.52 -7.37 -9.09
N LEU A 59 10.61 -6.66 -9.36
CA LEU A 59 11.94 -7.25 -9.21
C LEU A 59 12.29 -7.22 -7.71
N PRO A 60 12.86 -8.31 -7.15
CA PRO A 60 13.40 -8.26 -5.81
C PRO A 60 14.38 -7.09 -5.71
N GLU A 61 14.33 -6.33 -4.60
CA GLU A 61 15.42 -5.40 -4.30
C GLU A 61 16.72 -6.22 -4.37
N ALA A 62 17.69 -5.74 -5.15
CA ALA A 62 18.99 -6.38 -5.23
C ALA A 62 19.48 -6.52 -3.79
N VAL A 63 19.61 -7.77 -3.32
CA VAL A 63 20.12 -8.04 -1.99
C VAL A 63 21.54 -7.49 -1.98
N SER A 64 21.72 -6.29 -1.45
CA SER A 64 23.02 -5.82 -1.01
C SER A 64 23.33 -6.65 0.22
N THR A 65 23.89 -7.84 0.00
CA THR A 65 24.54 -8.60 1.05
C THR A 65 25.69 -7.72 1.52
N SER A 66 25.47 -6.87 2.52
CA SER A 66 26.55 -6.51 3.41
C SER A 66 26.86 -7.79 4.17
N GLU A 67 27.75 -8.61 3.60
CA GLU A 67 28.38 -9.69 4.34
C GLU A 67 29.02 -9.04 5.57
N GLY A 68 28.46 -9.37 6.73
CA GLY A 68 29.09 -9.06 8.00
C GLY A 68 30.38 -9.88 8.12
N GLY A 69 31.48 -9.18 8.31
CA GLY A 69 32.80 -9.67 8.68
C GLY A 69 33.65 -8.50 9.11
#